data_AF-A0A7K3ENN9-F1
#
_entry.id   AF-A0A7K3ENN9-F1
#
_cell.length_a   1.000
_cell.length_b   1.000
_cell.length_c   1.000
_cell.angle_alpha   90.00
_cell.angle_beta   90.00
_cell.angle_gamma   90.00
#
_symmetry.space_group_name_H-M   'P 1'
#
loop_
_entity.id
_entity.type
_entity.pdbx_description
1 polymer ?
#
loop_
_entity_poly.entity_id
_entity_poly.type
_entity_poly.pdbx_seq_one_letter_code
_entity_poly.pdbx_strand_id
1 'polypeptide(L)'
;MEPVNSTLVAEAGDVHWLRADVALAAAARRQAGQLARALGLADTQVANLELCVTEMATNLLKYAHDGSMALRIVRVRDRAAVECLSLDSGPGISNLPLALRDGTSASGSLGLGLGTIARMADVSGIHSLPGRGTVVQARFWAGPDGPYPVPGPLDAGGLTRPLGGEQTCGDTWAVRTAEGPDAMLLMMCDGLGHGPLAAQASDRARSAFRGSRRSDPAGILQEVHSALRSTRGAAVAIALVEPAHQRVQLSGAGNIAALVGSPDGRTGLPSLPGIAGVQLPRPRTFEAALPPGAALIMHSDGLSDRWKPADFPGLFAHDSSIVAAQIFSQAAVRRDDAGIVVAVHRRP
;
A
#
# COMPACT_ATOMS: atom_id res chain seq x y z
N MET A 1 26.52 -3.84 -22.86
CA MET A 1 25.40 -3.41 -21.99
C MET A 1 25.49 -4.29 -20.76
N GLU A 2 26.02 -3.76 -19.66
CA GLU A 2 26.05 -4.50 -18.40
C GLU A 2 24.62 -4.84 -17.96
N PRO A 3 24.40 -6.00 -17.32
CA PRO A 3 23.07 -6.34 -16.82
C PRO A 3 22.66 -5.33 -15.76
N VAL A 4 21.54 -4.65 -15.99
CA VAL A 4 20.89 -3.80 -15.01
C VAL A 4 20.45 -4.67 -13.84
N ASN A 5 21.06 -4.49 -12.66
CA ASN A 5 20.57 -5.11 -11.44
C ASN A 5 19.33 -4.34 -10.96
N SER A 6 18.14 -4.78 -11.39
CA SER A 6 16.89 -4.34 -10.79
C SER A 6 16.66 -5.10 -9.48
N THR A 7 16.64 -4.37 -8.37
CA THR A 7 16.44 -4.94 -7.03
C THR A 7 15.00 -4.73 -6.60
N LEU A 8 14.38 -5.76 -6.01
CA LEU A 8 13.04 -5.64 -5.43
C LEU A 8 13.08 -4.57 -4.32
N VAL A 9 12.16 -3.61 -4.41
CA VAL A 9 11.99 -2.55 -3.40
C VAL A 9 10.92 -2.98 -2.40
N ALA A 10 9.72 -3.30 -2.88
CA ALA A 10 8.59 -3.73 -2.07
C ALA A 10 7.61 -4.54 -2.92
N GLU A 11 6.77 -5.37 -2.31
CA GLU A 11 5.71 -6.09 -3.01
C GLU A 11 4.54 -6.41 -2.08
N ALA A 12 3.41 -6.80 -2.66
CA ALA A 12 2.30 -7.33 -1.90
C ALA A 12 2.75 -8.54 -1.06
N GLY A 13 2.25 -8.65 0.16
CA GLY A 13 2.43 -9.80 1.02
C GLY A 13 1.12 -10.18 1.66
N ASP A 14 1.14 -11.21 2.50
CA ASP A 14 -0.05 -11.59 3.26
C ASP A 14 -0.45 -10.48 4.21
N VAL A 15 -1.74 -10.12 4.18
CA VAL A 15 -2.32 -9.09 5.04
C VAL A 15 -3.41 -9.71 5.89
N HIS A 16 -3.20 -9.70 7.21
CA HIS A 16 -4.21 -10.11 8.17
C HIS A 16 -5.15 -8.96 8.45
N TRP A 17 -6.31 -9.01 7.80
CA TRP A 17 -7.40 -8.06 8.01
C TRP A 17 -8.26 -8.49 9.20
N LEU A 18 -8.37 -7.60 10.18
CA LEU A 18 -9.20 -7.79 11.37
C LEU A 18 -10.25 -6.68 11.42
N ARG A 19 -11.54 -7.05 11.43
CA ARG A 19 -12.63 -6.08 11.52
C ARG A 19 -12.77 -5.59 12.96
N ALA A 20 -13.24 -4.35 13.13
CA ALA A 20 -13.60 -3.82 14.44
C ALA A 20 -14.74 -4.64 15.06
N ASP A 21 -14.41 -5.39 16.11
CA ASP A 21 -15.32 -6.10 16.99
C ASP A 21 -14.77 -6.14 18.42
N VAL A 22 -15.55 -6.66 19.37
CA VAL A 22 -15.17 -6.70 20.80
C VAL A 22 -13.88 -7.51 21.04
N ALA A 23 -13.54 -8.46 20.15
CA ALA A 23 -12.35 -9.29 20.26
C ALA A 23 -11.12 -8.70 19.52
N LEU A 24 -11.28 -7.59 18.79
CA LEU A 24 -10.24 -7.01 17.93
C LEU A 24 -8.92 -6.81 18.68
N ALA A 25 -8.94 -6.21 19.87
CA ALA A 25 -7.71 -5.93 20.62
C ALA A 25 -6.93 -7.22 20.95
N ALA A 26 -7.63 -8.26 21.41
CA ALA A 26 -7.02 -9.53 21.74
C ALA A 26 -6.52 -10.28 20.48
N ALA A 27 -7.30 -10.23 19.39
CA ALA A 27 -6.92 -10.84 18.11
C ALA A 27 -5.71 -10.15 17.46
N ALA A 28 -5.73 -8.81 17.40
CA ALA A 28 -4.66 -8.01 16.86
C ALA A 28 -3.36 -8.19 17.64
N ARG A 29 -3.44 -8.19 18.98
CA ARG A 29 -2.28 -8.46 19.84
C ARG A 29 -1.65 -9.82 19.56
N ARG A 30 -2.46 -10.89 19.51
CA ARG A 30 -1.96 -12.25 19.21
C ARG A 30 -1.31 -12.31 17.84
N GLN A 31 -1.97 -11.75 16.82
CA GLN A 31 -1.47 -11.79 15.45
C GLN A 31 -0.17 -10.98 15.29
N ALA A 32 -0.12 -9.77 15.84
CA ALA A 32 1.06 -8.93 15.77
C ALA A 32 2.25 -9.58 16.49
N GLY A 33 2.03 -10.16 17.67
CA GLY A 33 3.07 -10.91 18.38
C GLY A 33 3.54 -12.16 17.63
N GLN A 34 2.67 -12.86 16.90
CA GLN A 34 3.07 -13.98 16.05
C GLN A 34 3.95 -13.51 14.89
N LEU A 35 3.55 -12.46 14.17
CA LEU A 35 4.33 -11.90 13.06
C LEU A 35 5.70 -11.39 13.54
N ALA A 36 5.74 -10.71 14.69
CA ALA A 36 6.98 -10.17 15.25
C ALA A 36 7.98 -11.25 15.66
N ARG A 37 7.51 -12.30 16.36
CA ARG A 37 8.35 -13.44 16.73
C ARG A 37 8.83 -14.20 15.49
N ALA A 38 7.96 -14.38 14.49
CA ALA A 38 8.33 -15.01 13.22
C ALA A 38 9.41 -14.22 12.46
N LEU A 39 9.43 -12.89 12.63
CA LEU A 39 10.41 -12.00 12.03
C LEU A 39 11.69 -11.82 12.89
N GLY A 40 11.72 -12.40 14.10
CA GLY A 40 12.87 -12.33 15.00
C GLY A 40 13.02 -11.01 15.76
N LEU A 41 11.93 -10.28 16.00
CA LEU A 41 11.96 -9.08 16.86
C LEU A 41 12.32 -9.47 18.31
N ALA A 42 13.04 -8.59 19.00
CA ALA A 42 13.37 -8.77 20.41
C ALA A 42 12.11 -8.75 21.29
N ASP A 43 12.12 -9.44 22.42
CA ASP A 43 10.94 -9.54 23.32
C ASP A 43 10.40 -8.17 23.75
N THR A 44 11.28 -7.18 23.95
CA THR A 44 10.89 -5.80 24.25
C THR A 44 10.15 -5.13 23.09
N GLN A 45 10.61 -5.35 21.85
CA GLN A 45 9.95 -4.85 20.64
C GLN A 45 8.60 -5.56 20.42
N VAL A 46 8.53 -6.86 20.69
CA VAL A 46 7.27 -7.62 20.64
C VAL A 46 6.26 -7.06 21.63
N ALA A 47 6.67 -6.79 22.87
CA ALA A 47 5.80 -6.19 23.89
C ALA A 47 5.33 -4.78 23.51
N ASN A 48 6.23 -3.94 22.97
CA ASN A 48 5.88 -2.60 22.49
C ASN A 48 4.87 -2.65 21.34
N LEU A 49 5.09 -3.52 20.36
CA LEU A 49 4.18 -3.75 19.25
C LEU A 49 2.80 -4.22 19.76
N GLU A 50 2.77 -5.22 20.64
CA GLU A 50 1.55 -5.77 21.25
C GLU A 50 0.73 -4.69 21.97
N LEU A 51 1.40 -3.75 22.65
CA LEU A 51 0.76 -2.60 23.26
C LEU A 51 0.24 -1.61 22.22
N CYS A 52 1.04 -1.25 21.20
CA CYS A 52 0.63 -0.36 20.12
C CYS A 52 -0.63 -0.85 19.40
N VAL A 53 -0.69 -2.13 19.02
CA VAL A 53 -1.87 -2.67 18.34
C VAL A 53 -3.09 -2.73 19.25
N THR A 54 -2.90 -2.89 20.56
CA THR A 54 -3.99 -2.84 21.55
C THR A 54 -4.56 -1.42 21.65
N GLU A 55 -3.71 -0.39 21.64
CA GLU A 55 -4.15 1.01 21.62
C GLU A 55 -4.85 1.37 20.30
N MET A 56 -4.31 0.95 19.15
CA MET A 56 -4.94 1.13 17.84
C MET A 56 -6.33 0.48 17.80
N ALA A 57 -6.46 -0.77 18.25
CA ALA A 57 -7.72 -1.48 18.33
C ALA A 57 -8.73 -0.79 19.28
N THR A 58 -8.26 -0.32 20.43
CA THR A 58 -9.09 0.38 21.41
C THR A 58 -9.61 1.70 20.84
N ASN A 59 -8.79 2.44 20.07
CA ASN A 59 -9.21 3.66 19.40
C ASN A 59 -10.28 3.37 18.34
N LEU A 60 -10.11 2.31 17.54
CA LEU A 60 -11.15 1.89 16.59
C LEU A 60 -12.47 1.61 17.30
N LEU A 61 -12.46 0.83 18.39
CA LEU A 61 -13.69 0.48 19.11
C LEU A 61 -14.39 1.66 19.79
N LYS A 62 -13.63 2.69 20.19
CA LYS A 62 -14.18 3.87 20.88
C LYS A 62 -14.73 4.93 19.93
N TYR A 63 -14.09 5.12 18.78
CA TYR A 63 -14.32 6.31 17.96
C TYR A 63 -14.77 6.00 16.53
N ALA A 64 -14.51 4.81 16.01
CA ALA A 64 -14.90 4.46 14.64
C ALA A 64 -16.41 4.20 14.55
N HIS A 65 -17.02 4.59 13.44
CA HIS A 65 -18.33 4.04 13.04
C HIS A 65 -18.16 2.64 12.49
N ASP A 66 -17.10 2.46 11.70
CA ASP A 66 -16.67 1.20 11.15
C ASP A 66 -15.16 1.26 10.94
N GLY A 67 -14.48 0.12 11.01
CA GLY A 67 -13.03 0.12 10.93
C GLY A 67 -12.41 -1.27 10.86
N SER A 68 -11.14 -1.29 10.53
CA SER A 68 -10.35 -2.51 10.43
C SER A 68 -8.89 -2.24 10.69
N MET A 69 -8.20 -3.28 11.16
CA MET A 69 -6.75 -3.32 11.21
C MET A 69 -6.20 -4.20 10.09
N ALA A 70 -5.11 -3.77 9.47
CA ALA A 70 -4.30 -4.58 8.60
C ALA A 70 -2.95 -4.81 9.28
N LEU A 71 -2.61 -6.08 9.54
CA LEU A 71 -1.33 -6.51 10.10
C LEU A 71 -0.57 -7.31 9.07
N ARG A 72 0.67 -6.93 8.77
CA ARG A 72 1.47 -7.58 7.72
C ARG A 72 2.96 -7.49 7.97
N ILE A 73 3.72 -8.33 7.26
CA ILE A 73 5.16 -8.15 7.13
C ILE A 73 5.41 -7.36 5.84
N VAL A 74 6.02 -6.18 5.98
CA VAL A 74 6.55 -5.42 4.84
C VAL A 74 8.03 -5.70 4.68
N ARG A 75 8.48 -5.82 3.43
CA ARG A 75 9.89 -5.93 3.08
C ARG A 75 10.24 -4.72 2.24
N VAL A 76 11.22 -3.95 2.69
CA VAL A 76 11.77 -2.82 1.95
C VAL A 76 13.24 -3.11 1.72
N ARG A 77 13.59 -3.37 0.46
CA ARG A 77 14.93 -3.85 0.08
C ARG A 77 15.29 -5.12 0.86
N ASP A 78 16.33 -5.07 1.68
CA ASP A 78 16.88 -6.17 2.48
C ASP A 78 16.35 -6.20 3.93
N ARG A 79 15.59 -5.18 4.35
CA ARG A 79 15.01 -5.09 5.70
C ARG A 79 13.54 -5.49 5.69
N ALA A 80 13.08 -6.00 6.82
CA ALA A 80 11.69 -6.37 7.02
C ALA A 80 11.14 -5.74 8.30
N ALA A 81 9.85 -5.47 8.30
CA ALA A 81 9.15 -4.95 9.47
C ALA A 81 7.75 -5.54 9.60
N VAL A 82 7.26 -5.58 10.84
CA VAL A 82 5.83 -5.73 11.08
C VAL A 82 5.18 -4.35 10.94
N GLU A 83 4.23 -4.23 10.02
CA GLU A 83 3.44 -3.02 9.83
C GLU A 83 2.01 -3.25 10.30
N CYS A 84 1.53 -2.26 11.05
CA CYS A 84 0.16 -2.17 11.54
C CYS A 84 -0.48 -0.92 10.96
N LEU A 85 -1.62 -1.11 10.30
CA LEU A 85 -2.48 -0.03 9.84
C LEU A 85 -3.82 -0.16 10.57
N SER A 86 -4.33 0.91 11.15
CA SER A 86 -5.74 1.01 11.54
C SER A 86 -6.42 2.00 10.63
N LEU A 87 -7.58 1.62 10.10
CA LEU A 87 -8.36 2.42 9.17
C LEU A 87 -9.79 2.49 9.70
N ASP A 88 -10.34 3.70 9.83
CA ASP A 88 -11.74 3.91 10.20
C ASP A 88 -12.48 4.90 9.30
N SER A 89 -13.81 4.90 9.44
CA SER A 89 -14.75 5.86 8.86
C SER A 89 -15.44 6.74 9.92
N GLY A 90 -14.79 6.94 11.08
CA GLY A 90 -15.30 7.75 12.18
C GLY A 90 -15.30 9.26 11.90
N PRO A 91 -15.54 10.08 12.95
CA PRO A 91 -15.62 11.54 12.81
C PRO A 91 -14.29 12.21 12.50
N GLY A 92 -13.17 11.49 12.59
CA GLY A 92 -11.82 12.05 12.52
C GLY A 92 -11.40 12.76 13.81
N ILE A 93 -10.18 13.29 13.80
CA ILE A 93 -9.55 13.98 14.94
C ILE A 93 -9.50 15.48 14.63
N SER A 94 -10.24 16.27 15.42
CA SER A 94 -10.35 17.72 15.20
C SER A 94 -9.08 18.51 15.50
N ASN A 95 -8.26 18.07 16.45
CA ASN A 95 -6.98 18.68 16.80
C ASN A 95 -5.92 17.60 17.02
N LEU A 96 -5.26 17.19 15.93
CA LEU A 96 -4.24 16.15 15.94
C LEU A 96 -3.02 16.50 16.83
N PRO A 97 -2.46 17.72 16.79
CA PRO A 97 -1.37 18.10 17.71
C PRO A 97 -1.74 17.96 19.19
N LEU A 98 -2.99 18.25 19.56
CA LEU A 98 -3.47 18.04 20.92
C LEU A 98 -3.59 16.55 21.24
N ALA A 99 -4.20 15.77 20.35
CA ALA A 99 -4.41 14.32 20.54
C ALA A 99 -3.10 13.51 20.65
N LEU A 100 -1.98 14.05 20.16
CA LEU A 100 -0.64 13.49 20.31
C LEU A 100 0.03 13.83 21.65
N ARG A 101 -0.50 14.80 22.43
CA ARG A 101 0.00 15.13 23.76
C ARG A 101 -0.57 14.16 24.79
N ASP A 102 0.31 13.59 25.61
CA ASP A 102 -0.08 12.69 26.70
C ASP A 102 -1.06 13.37 27.67
N GLY A 103 -2.02 12.59 28.17
CA GLY A 103 -2.98 12.99 29.19
C GLY A 103 -4.22 13.72 28.67
N THR A 104 -4.36 13.92 27.36
CA THR A 104 -5.54 14.57 26.75
C THR A 104 -6.46 13.54 26.06
N SER A 105 -7.18 12.73 26.84
CA SER A 105 -8.30 11.95 26.29
C SER A 105 -9.61 12.70 26.49
N ALA A 106 -10.43 12.77 25.44
CA ALA A 106 -11.79 13.31 25.52
C ALA A 106 -12.79 12.33 26.19
N SER A 107 -12.36 11.13 26.58
CA SER A 107 -13.24 10.00 26.91
C SER A 107 -12.79 9.12 28.10
N GLY A 108 -11.91 9.59 28.98
CA GLY A 108 -11.60 8.88 30.23
C GLY A 108 -10.71 7.64 30.09
N SER A 109 -9.98 7.50 28.99
CA SER A 109 -8.81 6.60 28.95
C SER A 109 -7.57 7.34 29.45
N LEU A 110 -6.51 6.61 29.82
CA LEU A 110 -5.24 7.17 30.35
C LEU A 110 -4.58 8.25 29.44
N GLY A 111 -5.11 8.56 28.26
CA GLY A 111 -4.66 9.70 27.44
C GLY A 111 -3.31 9.49 26.81
N LEU A 112 -2.85 8.24 26.71
CA LEU A 112 -1.52 7.86 26.26
C LEU A 112 -1.50 7.36 24.80
N GLY A 113 -2.65 7.04 24.19
CA GLY A 113 -2.73 6.14 23.03
C GLY A 113 -1.88 6.53 21.80
N LEU A 114 -2.17 7.67 21.16
CA LEU A 114 -1.48 8.05 19.92
C LEU A 114 -0.03 8.51 20.15
N GLY A 115 0.23 9.23 21.25
CA GLY A 115 1.59 9.62 21.65
C GLY A 115 2.47 8.41 21.98
N THR A 116 1.90 7.36 22.58
CA THR A 116 2.60 6.11 22.89
C THR A 116 2.96 5.34 21.63
N ILE A 117 2.04 5.25 20.66
CA ILE A 117 2.34 4.65 19.34
C ILE A 117 3.52 5.36 18.70
N ALA A 118 3.54 6.70 18.72
CA ALA A 118 4.61 7.49 18.13
C ALA A 118 5.97 7.32 18.80
N ARG A 119 6.00 7.01 20.10
CA ARG A 119 7.25 6.76 20.85
C ARG A 119 7.78 5.33 20.71
N MET A 120 6.87 4.36 20.58
CA MET A 120 7.23 2.94 20.58
C MET A 120 7.56 2.40 19.19
N ALA A 121 6.88 2.89 18.16
CA ALA A 121 7.10 2.46 16.80
C ALA A 121 8.33 3.14 16.18
N ASP A 122 9.05 2.40 15.35
CA ASP A 122 10.21 2.91 14.61
C ASP A 122 9.79 3.91 13.53
N VAL A 123 8.64 3.66 12.91
CA VAL A 123 7.96 4.59 12.00
C VAL A 123 6.50 4.64 12.42
N SER A 124 5.98 5.85 12.55
CA SER A 124 4.55 6.07 12.77
C SER A 124 4.06 7.23 11.93
N GLY A 125 2.76 7.23 11.65
CA GLY A 125 2.13 8.36 11.00
C GLY A 125 0.62 8.29 11.15
N ILE A 126 -0.01 9.45 11.09
CA ILE A 126 -1.45 9.61 11.26
C ILE A 126 -1.94 10.56 10.20
N HIS A 127 -3.00 10.16 9.50
CA HIS A 127 -3.76 11.04 8.65
C HIS A 127 -5.23 10.93 9.06
N SER A 128 -5.82 12.05 9.48
CA SER A 128 -7.18 12.10 10.00
C SER A 128 -7.92 13.24 9.35
N LEU A 129 -9.15 12.98 8.93
CA LEU A 129 -9.97 13.95 8.21
C LEU A 129 -11.35 14.07 8.88
N PRO A 130 -11.83 15.31 9.13
CA PRO A 130 -13.16 15.53 9.65
C PRO A 130 -14.24 14.81 8.82
N GLY A 131 -15.01 13.94 9.47
CA GLY A 131 -16.09 13.16 8.86
C GLY A 131 -15.65 12.07 7.87
N ARG A 132 -14.36 11.78 7.76
CA ARG A 132 -13.80 10.78 6.83
C ARG A 132 -12.88 9.77 7.52
N GLY A 133 -12.89 9.77 8.85
CA GLY A 133 -12.15 8.85 9.69
C GLY A 133 -10.66 9.12 9.79
N THR A 134 -9.95 8.14 10.36
CA THR A 134 -8.53 8.21 10.65
C THR A 134 -7.80 6.98 10.12
N VAL A 135 -6.60 7.21 9.61
CA VAL A 135 -5.60 6.18 9.34
C VAL A 135 -4.42 6.40 10.27
N VAL A 136 -4.03 5.33 10.98
CA VAL A 136 -2.80 5.29 11.81
C VAL A 136 -1.91 4.18 11.30
N GLN A 137 -0.63 4.49 11.14
CA GLN A 137 0.43 3.56 10.80
C GLN A 137 1.41 3.43 11.98
N ALA A 138 1.85 2.20 12.23
CA ALA A 138 2.99 1.89 13.07
C ALA A 138 3.81 0.77 12.40
N ARG A 139 5.14 0.90 12.39
CA ARG A 139 6.06 -0.07 11.81
C ARG A 139 7.18 -0.39 12.81
N PHE A 140 7.49 -1.68 12.96
CA PHE A 140 8.53 -2.21 13.83
C PHE A 140 9.49 -3.08 13.02
N TRP A 141 10.72 -2.62 12.85
CA TRP A 141 11.71 -3.27 11.99
C TRP A 141 12.47 -4.37 12.73
N ALA A 142 12.73 -5.45 12.00
CA ALA A 142 13.64 -6.50 12.40
C ALA A 142 15.09 -6.19 11.99
N GLY A 143 16.01 -6.94 12.58
CA GLY A 143 17.44 -6.89 12.27
C GLY A 143 18.26 -6.10 13.29
N PRO A 144 19.56 -5.94 13.05
CA PRO A 144 20.49 -5.33 14.00
C PRO A 144 20.15 -3.86 14.29
N ASP A 145 20.56 -3.40 15.46
CA ASP A 145 20.48 -1.99 15.86
C ASP A 145 21.13 -1.10 14.79
N GLY A 146 20.36 -0.14 14.29
CA GLY A 146 20.78 0.75 13.22
C GLY A 146 19.61 1.51 12.61
N PRO A 147 19.88 2.56 11.81
CA PRO A 147 18.82 3.34 11.19
C PRO A 147 17.95 2.45 10.30
N TYR A 148 16.64 2.61 10.44
CA TYR A 148 15.66 1.95 9.59
C TYR A 148 15.64 2.60 8.20
N PRO A 149 15.18 1.89 7.15
CA PRO A 149 15.06 2.48 5.82
C PRO A 149 14.24 3.78 5.84
N VAL A 150 14.90 4.90 5.56
CA VAL A 150 14.25 6.18 5.34
C VAL A 150 13.89 6.27 3.86
N PRO A 151 12.64 6.63 3.51
CA PRO A 151 12.27 6.79 2.11
C PRO A 151 13.09 7.89 1.44
N GLY A 152 13.55 7.62 0.22
CA GLY A 152 14.23 8.60 -0.62
C GLY A 152 13.25 9.61 -1.24
N PRO A 153 13.65 10.30 -2.33
CA PRO A 153 12.78 11.20 -3.09
C PRO A 153 11.50 10.54 -3.62
N LEU A 154 11.50 9.22 -3.76
CA LEU A 154 10.37 8.41 -4.15
C LEU A 154 10.10 7.33 -3.09
N ASP A 155 8.88 7.32 -2.57
CA ASP A 155 8.38 6.35 -1.60
C ASP A 155 7.25 5.55 -2.23
N ALA A 156 7.33 4.22 -2.21
CA ALA A 156 6.35 3.36 -2.87
C ALA A 156 5.91 2.20 -1.97
N GLY A 157 4.60 1.95 -1.98
CA GLY A 157 3.95 0.96 -1.14
C GLY A 157 2.50 0.77 -1.56
N GLY A 158 1.92 -0.37 -1.20
CA GLY A 158 0.57 -0.70 -1.58
C GLY A 158 -0.15 -1.51 -0.51
N LEU A 159 -1.37 -1.94 -0.80
CA LEU A 159 -2.21 -2.74 0.08
C LEU A 159 -3.12 -3.64 -0.76
N THR A 160 -3.40 -4.84 -0.26
CA THR A 160 -4.36 -5.78 -0.87
C THR A 160 -5.31 -6.31 0.19
N ARG A 161 -6.53 -6.66 -0.21
CA ARG A 161 -7.55 -7.31 0.63
C ARG A 161 -8.29 -8.33 -0.21
N PRO A 162 -8.37 -9.60 0.24
CA PRO A 162 -9.15 -10.61 -0.46
C PRO A 162 -10.65 -10.28 -0.44
N LEU A 163 -11.37 -10.75 -1.45
CA LEU A 163 -12.82 -10.78 -1.44
C LEU A 163 -13.33 -11.49 -0.16
N GLY A 164 -14.39 -10.95 0.44
CA GLY A 164 -14.94 -11.50 1.69
C GLY A 164 -15.31 -12.98 1.56
N GLY A 165 -14.68 -13.82 2.39
CA GLY A 165 -14.81 -15.28 2.39
C GLY A 165 -13.63 -16.01 1.76
N GLU A 166 -12.77 -15.31 1.01
CA GLU A 166 -11.53 -15.86 0.45
C GLU A 166 -10.35 -15.66 1.41
N GLN A 167 -9.37 -16.56 1.34
CA GLN A 167 -8.11 -16.45 2.09
C GLN A 167 -6.99 -15.82 1.26
N THR A 168 -7.11 -15.88 -0.07
CA THR A 168 -6.09 -15.41 -1.02
C THR A 168 -6.69 -14.33 -1.90
N CYS A 169 -5.96 -13.22 -2.07
CA CYS A 169 -6.40 -12.12 -2.91
C CYS A 169 -6.02 -12.37 -4.38
N GLY A 170 -6.96 -12.13 -5.30
CA GLY A 170 -6.71 -12.10 -6.74
C GLY A 170 -5.84 -10.93 -7.21
N ASP A 171 -5.70 -9.88 -6.38
CA ASP A 171 -4.89 -8.70 -6.67
C ASP A 171 -3.47 -8.80 -6.13
N THR A 172 -2.51 -8.21 -6.85
CA THR A 172 -1.13 -8.03 -6.37
C THR A 172 -0.48 -6.78 -6.93
N TRP A 173 0.60 -6.35 -6.28
CA TRP A 173 1.49 -5.31 -6.77
C TRP A 173 2.95 -5.64 -6.46
N ALA A 174 3.87 -4.99 -7.17
CA ALA A 174 5.30 -5.07 -6.92
C ALA A 174 6.03 -3.80 -7.37
N VAL A 175 7.14 -3.50 -6.70
CA VAL A 175 8.01 -2.36 -6.97
C VAL A 175 9.45 -2.84 -7.03
N ARG A 176 10.17 -2.45 -8.08
CA ARG A 176 11.61 -2.69 -8.20
C ARG A 176 12.34 -1.43 -8.65
N THR A 177 13.63 -1.37 -8.40
CA THR A 177 14.46 -0.28 -8.92
C THR A 177 14.48 -0.31 -10.45
N ALA A 178 14.57 0.88 -11.04
CA ALA A 178 14.78 1.09 -12.46
C ALA A 178 16.11 1.79 -12.71
N GLU A 179 16.51 1.89 -13.98
CA GLU A 179 17.67 2.71 -14.34
C GLU A 179 17.36 4.19 -14.10
N GLY A 180 18.32 4.91 -13.51
CA GLY A 180 18.22 6.33 -13.21
C GLY A 180 18.10 6.63 -11.71
N PRO A 181 18.37 7.89 -11.29
CA PRO A 181 18.36 8.27 -9.88
C PRO A 181 16.96 8.10 -9.27
N ASP A 182 16.87 7.26 -8.25
CA ASP A 182 15.63 6.95 -7.51
C ASP A 182 14.44 6.49 -8.38
N ALA A 183 14.71 6.08 -9.61
CA ALA A 183 13.69 5.60 -10.52
C ALA A 183 13.17 4.22 -10.08
N MET A 184 11.85 4.02 -10.19
CA MET A 184 11.20 2.78 -9.82
C MET A 184 10.24 2.30 -10.90
N LEU A 185 10.17 0.99 -11.07
CA LEU A 185 9.14 0.32 -11.83
C LEU A 185 8.11 -0.25 -10.85
N LEU A 186 6.84 0.02 -11.13
CA LEU A 186 5.70 -0.47 -10.37
C LEU A 186 4.82 -1.34 -11.27
N MET A 187 4.24 -2.38 -10.68
CA MET A 187 3.19 -3.18 -11.29
C MET A 187 1.97 -3.20 -10.36
N MET A 188 0.79 -3.07 -10.96
CA MET A 188 -0.48 -3.47 -10.36
C MET A 188 -1.12 -4.54 -11.25
N CYS A 189 -1.67 -5.59 -10.65
CA CYS A 189 -2.20 -6.75 -11.34
C CYS A 189 -3.47 -7.24 -10.63
N ASP A 190 -4.49 -7.54 -11.42
CA ASP A 190 -5.78 -8.08 -10.99
C ASP A 190 -6.02 -9.36 -11.81
N GLY A 191 -5.94 -10.49 -11.13
CA GLY A 191 -6.10 -11.81 -11.74
C GLY A 191 -7.57 -12.11 -11.99
N LEU A 192 -7.89 -12.66 -13.16
CA LEU A 192 -9.29 -12.83 -13.55
C LEU A 192 -10.10 -13.74 -12.59
N GLY A 193 -11.13 -13.15 -11.98
CA GLY A 193 -12.01 -13.77 -11.00
C GLY A 193 -11.54 -13.48 -9.58
N HIS A 194 -11.81 -14.39 -8.64
CA HIS A 194 -11.34 -14.29 -7.26
C HIS A 194 -10.80 -15.64 -6.76
N GLY A 195 -10.18 -15.61 -5.59
CA GLY A 195 -9.69 -16.81 -4.91
C GLY A 195 -8.42 -17.41 -5.54
N PRO A 196 -8.12 -18.70 -5.31
CA PRO A 196 -6.80 -19.27 -5.59
C PRO A 196 -6.34 -19.21 -7.05
N LEU A 197 -7.26 -19.27 -8.01
CA LEU A 197 -6.91 -19.24 -9.44
C LEU A 197 -6.62 -17.83 -9.95
N ALA A 198 -7.29 -16.82 -9.40
CA ALA A 198 -6.95 -15.42 -9.64
C ALA A 198 -5.59 -15.08 -9.01
N ALA A 199 -5.39 -15.50 -7.75
CA ALA A 199 -4.12 -15.36 -7.04
C ALA A 199 -2.95 -16.02 -7.80
N GLN A 200 -3.15 -17.23 -8.35
CA GLN A 200 -2.14 -17.90 -9.17
C GLN A 200 -1.74 -17.08 -10.41
N ALA A 201 -2.70 -16.45 -11.10
CA ALA A 201 -2.40 -15.58 -12.24
C ALA A 201 -1.59 -14.36 -11.79
N SER A 202 -2.03 -13.69 -10.73
CA SER A 202 -1.35 -12.52 -10.17
C SER A 202 0.06 -12.83 -9.66
N ASP A 203 0.27 -13.94 -8.96
CA ASP A 203 1.60 -14.39 -8.51
C ASP A 203 2.54 -14.68 -9.66
N ARG A 204 2.01 -15.26 -10.75
CA ARG A 204 2.78 -15.49 -11.97
C ARG A 204 3.17 -14.18 -12.64
N ALA A 205 2.26 -13.20 -12.69
CA ALA A 205 2.55 -11.86 -13.21
C ALA A 205 3.63 -11.17 -12.38
N ARG A 206 3.51 -11.19 -11.05
CA ARG A 206 4.49 -10.62 -10.12
C ARG A 206 5.86 -11.25 -10.27
N SER A 207 5.92 -12.57 -10.39
CA SER A 207 7.17 -13.30 -10.61
C SER A 207 7.82 -12.92 -11.96
N ALA A 208 7.03 -12.79 -13.03
CA ALA A 208 7.52 -12.35 -14.34
C ALA A 208 8.04 -10.89 -14.31
N PHE A 209 7.30 -10.00 -13.65
CA PHE A 209 7.72 -8.60 -13.45
C PHE A 209 9.04 -8.48 -12.68
N ARG A 210 9.20 -9.28 -11.62
CA ARG A 210 10.43 -9.33 -10.81
C ARG A 210 11.64 -9.86 -11.60
N GLY A 211 11.42 -10.87 -12.43
CA GLY A 211 12.47 -11.47 -13.25
C GLY A 211 12.81 -10.70 -14.53
N SER A 212 11.98 -9.72 -14.91
CA SER A 212 12.19 -8.93 -16.13
C SER A 212 13.43 -8.04 -16.01
N ARG A 213 14.26 -8.06 -17.06
CA ARG A 213 15.44 -7.18 -17.19
C ARG A 213 15.17 -5.92 -18.00
N ARG A 214 13.93 -5.72 -18.48
CA ARG A 214 13.57 -4.53 -19.25
C ARG A 214 13.33 -3.34 -18.32
N SER A 215 13.54 -2.15 -18.85
CA SER A 215 13.21 -0.88 -18.20
C SER A 215 11.97 -0.21 -18.80
N ASP A 216 11.53 -0.61 -20.00
CA ASP A 216 10.39 -0.02 -20.67
C ASP A 216 9.05 -0.69 -20.26
N PRO A 217 8.02 0.08 -19.85
CA PRO A 217 6.74 -0.48 -19.39
C PRO A 217 6.06 -1.42 -20.40
N ALA A 218 6.10 -1.08 -21.70
CA ALA A 218 5.47 -1.85 -22.75
C ALA A 218 6.11 -3.24 -22.94
N GLY A 219 7.43 -3.32 -22.93
CA GLY A 219 8.19 -4.56 -23.04
C GLY A 219 8.03 -5.45 -21.81
N ILE A 220 7.98 -4.86 -20.61
CA ILE A 220 7.66 -5.61 -19.38
C ILE A 220 6.25 -6.20 -19.45
N LEU A 221 5.26 -5.42 -19.91
CA LEU A 221 3.89 -5.90 -20.10
C LEU A 221 3.80 -7.07 -21.09
N GLN A 222 4.61 -7.08 -22.15
CA GLN A 222 4.69 -8.22 -23.09
C GLN A 222 5.28 -9.49 -22.45
N GLU A 223 6.29 -9.34 -21.59
CA GLU A 223 6.88 -10.46 -20.84
C GLU A 223 5.88 -11.03 -19.82
N VAL A 224 5.18 -10.16 -19.09
CA VAL A 224 4.09 -10.56 -18.19
C VAL A 224 2.99 -11.29 -18.96
N HIS A 225 2.53 -10.75 -20.09
CA HIS A 225 1.54 -11.42 -20.94
C HIS A 225 1.99 -12.82 -21.38
N SER A 226 3.25 -12.97 -21.79
CA SER A 226 3.79 -14.27 -22.21
C SER A 226 3.82 -15.26 -21.04
N ALA A 227 4.16 -14.80 -19.84
CA ALA A 227 4.18 -15.62 -18.63
C ALA A 227 2.79 -16.07 -18.15
N LEU A 228 1.74 -15.35 -18.53
CA LEU A 228 0.35 -15.60 -18.13
C LEU A 228 -0.44 -16.49 -19.11
N ARG A 229 0.13 -16.93 -20.25
CA ARG A 229 -0.61 -17.71 -21.27
C ARG A 229 -1.26 -19.00 -20.77
N SER A 230 -0.77 -19.56 -19.67
CA SER A 230 -1.30 -20.78 -19.05
C SER A 230 -2.13 -20.53 -17.80
N THR A 231 -2.56 -19.29 -17.55
CA THR A 231 -3.38 -18.91 -16.39
C THR A 231 -4.76 -18.44 -16.87
N ARG A 232 -5.60 -17.96 -15.94
CA ARG A 232 -6.86 -17.29 -16.32
C ARG A 232 -6.63 -15.96 -17.06
N GLY A 233 -5.42 -15.41 -17.00
CA GLY A 233 -5.09 -14.06 -17.42
C GLY A 233 -5.35 -13.04 -16.33
N ALA A 234 -4.97 -11.79 -16.60
CA ALA A 234 -5.06 -10.68 -15.66
C ALA A 234 -5.19 -9.33 -16.36
N ALA A 235 -5.79 -8.36 -15.69
CA ALA A 235 -5.56 -6.95 -15.98
C ALA A 235 -4.26 -6.50 -15.31
N VAL A 236 -3.40 -5.79 -16.04
CA VAL A 236 -2.05 -5.42 -15.58
C VAL A 236 -1.72 -4.01 -16.02
N ALA A 237 -1.16 -3.21 -15.12
CA ALA A 237 -0.50 -1.95 -15.47
C ALA A 237 0.95 -1.95 -14.96
N ILE A 238 1.86 -1.50 -15.83
CA ILE A 238 3.27 -1.26 -15.52
C ILE A 238 3.53 0.23 -15.61
N ALA A 239 4.12 0.80 -14.56
CA ALA A 239 4.55 2.19 -14.52
C ALA A 239 6.05 2.31 -14.28
N LEU A 240 6.73 3.13 -15.07
CA LEU A 240 8.07 3.64 -14.79
C LEU A 240 7.92 5.04 -14.21
N VAL A 241 8.43 5.25 -12.99
CA VAL A 241 8.41 6.52 -12.28
C VAL A 241 9.83 7.07 -12.20
N GLU A 242 10.03 8.26 -12.75
CA GLU A 242 11.33 8.92 -12.81
C GLU A 242 11.26 10.27 -12.07
N PRO A 243 11.60 10.33 -10.78
CA PRO A 243 11.47 11.56 -9.98
C PRO A 243 12.41 12.66 -10.49
N ALA A 244 13.62 12.31 -10.94
CA ALA A 244 14.57 13.27 -11.52
C ALA A 244 14.02 13.96 -12.79
N HIS A 245 13.18 13.25 -13.56
CA HIS A 245 12.52 13.78 -14.76
C HIS A 245 11.08 14.27 -14.49
N GLN A 246 10.61 14.19 -13.24
CA GLN A 246 9.24 14.53 -12.81
C GLN A 246 8.15 13.93 -13.71
N ARG A 247 8.28 12.64 -14.06
CA ARG A 247 7.33 11.98 -14.97
C ARG A 247 7.02 10.54 -14.60
N VAL A 248 5.89 10.07 -15.10
CA VAL A 248 5.46 8.68 -15.08
C VAL A 248 5.16 8.22 -16.50
N GLN A 249 5.66 7.05 -16.86
CA GLN A 249 5.31 6.35 -18.08
C GLN A 249 4.53 5.08 -17.75
N LEU A 250 3.37 4.87 -18.36
CA LEU A 250 2.48 3.74 -18.08
C LEU A 250 2.18 2.94 -19.35
N SER A 251 2.29 1.62 -19.26
CA SER A 251 1.66 0.70 -20.23
C SER A 251 0.76 -0.27 -19.48
N GLY A 252 -0.51 -0.34 -19.86
CA GLY A 252 -1.49 -1.19 -19.19
C GLY A 252 -2.43 -1.91 -20.16
N ALA A 253 -2.95 -3.04 -19.70
CA ALA A 253 -3.95 -3.86 -20.36
C ALA A 253 -5.08 -4.19 -19.38
N GLY A 254 -6.31 -3.88 -19.76
CA GLY A 254 -7.50 -4.12 -18.94
C GLY A 254 -7.97 -2.89 -18.19
N ASN A 255 -8.52 -3.12 -17.00
CA ASN A 255 -9.26 -2.17 -16.17
C ASN A 255 -8.48 -1.64 -14.96
N ILE A 256 -7.16 -1.88 -14.86
CA ILE A 256 -6.34 -1.24 -13.82
C ILE A 256 -6.39 0.27 -14.00
N ALA A 257 -6.93 0.95 -12.98
CA ALA A 257 -6.96 2.40 -12.93
C ALA A 257 -5.57 2.92 -12.58
N ALA A 258 -5.11 3.94 -13.30
CA ALA A 258 -3.86 4.62 -13.02
C ALA A 258 -4.05 6.14 -13.14
N LEU A 259 -3.60 6.87 -12.12
CA LEU A 259 -3.70 8.32 -12.09
C LEU A 259 -2.52 8.95 -11.34
N VAL A 260 -2.13 10.14 -11.74
CA VAL A 260 -1.28 11.02 -10.94
C VAL A 260 -2.18 11.99 -10.19
N GLY A 261 -2.12 11.97 -8.85
CA GLY A 261 -2.79 12.93 -7.99
C GLY A 261 -1.81 13.97 -7.46
N SER A 262 -2.23 15.23 -7.48
CA SER A 262 -1.54 16.35 -6.83
C SER A 262 -2.55 17.21 -6.05
N PRO A 263 -2.11 18.18 -5.25
CA PRO A 263 -3.01 19.16 -4.63
C PRO A 263 -3.88 19.92 -5.66
N ASP A 264 -3.37 20.11 -6.89
CA ASP A 264 -4.01 20.90 -7.94
C ASP A 264 -5.01 20.11 -8.78
N GLY A 265 -4.99 18.78 -8.69
CA GLY A 265 -5.91 17.94 -9.46
C GLY A 265 -5.42 16.52 -9.67
N ARG A 266 -6.01 15.85 -10.66
CA ARG A 266 -5.62 14.49 -11.05
C ARG A 266 -5.53 14.35 -12.57
N THR A 267 -4.56 13.58 -13.02
CA THR A 267 -4.36 13.24 -14.43
C THR A 267 -4.43 11.73 -14.59
N GLY A 268 -5.38 11.23 -15.37
CA GLY A 268 -5.51 9.79 -15.64
C GLY A 268 -4.47 9.31 -16.67
N LEU A 269 -3.93 8.13 -16.45
CA LEU A 269 -3.08 7.41 -17.40
C LEU A 269 -3.88 6.19 -17.92
N PRO A 270 -4.17 6.13 -19.23
CA PRO A 270 -5.06 5.10 -19.75
C PRO A 270 -4.37 3.72 -19.88
N SER A 271 -5.15 2.68 -19.58
CA SER A 271 -4.86 1.29 -19.95
C SER A 271 -5.61 0.94 -21.24
N LEU A 272 -5.00 0.14 -22.12
CA LEU A 272 -5.69 -0.32 -23.33
C LEU A 272 -6.60 -1.51 -23.02
N PRO A 273 -7.73 -1.69 -23.72
CA PRO A 273 -8.54 -2.90 -23.58
C PRO A 273 -7.72 -4.15 -23.92
N GLY A 274 -7.76 -5.16 -23.06
CA GLY A 274 -7.02 -6.40 -23.25
C GLY A 274 -6.89 -7.19 -21.95
N ILE A 275 -6.48 -8.44 -22.07
CA ILE A 275 -6.25 -9.34 -20.95
C ILE A 275 -4.87 -9.97 -21.14
N ALA A 276 -3.94 -9.67 -20.23
CA ALA A 276 -2.61 -10.29 -20.24
C ALA A 276 -2.76 -11.81 -20.05
N GLY A 277 -2.01 -12.61 -20.81
CA GLY A 277 -2.19 -14.06 -20.90
C GLY A 277 -3.21 -14.55 -21.94
N VAL A 278 -4.20 -13.73 -22.31
CA VAL A 278 -5.26 -14.15 -23.26
C VAL A 278 -5.14 -13.40 -24.59
N GLN A 279 -5.34 -12.09 -24.57
CA GLN A 279 -5.28 -11.24 -25.76
C GLN A 279 -4.73 -9.87 -25.37
N LEU A 280 -3.51 -9.58 -25.83
CA LEU A 280 -2.84 -8.31 -25.61
C LEU A 280 -2.71 -7.59 -26.96
N PRO A 281 -3.38 -6.44 -27.18
CA PRO A 281 -3.08 -5.60 -28.35
C PRO A 281 -1.65 -5.05 -28.24
N ARG A 282 -1.10 -4.52 -29.34
CA ARG A 282 0.24 -3.90 -29.32
C ARG A 282 0.32 -2.86 -28.18
N PRO A 283 1.15 -3.09 -27.14
CA PRO A 283 1.22 -2.19 -26.01
C PRO A 283 1.63 -0.79 -26.42
N ARG A 284 1.03 0.21 -25.77
CA ARG A 284 1.39 1.61 -25.90
C ARG A 284 1.79 2.15 -24.53
N THR A 285 2.68 3.13 -24.54
CA THR A 285 3.10 3.84 -23.34
C THR A 285 2.50 5.24 -23.36
N PHE A 286 1.86 5.61 -22.27
CA PHE A 286 1.32 6.95 -22.01
C PHE A 286 2.16 7.63 -20.95
N GLU A 287 2.24 8.95 -20.99
CA GLU A 287 3.08 9.74 -20.07
C GLU A 287 2.25 10.80 -19.35
N ALA A 288 2.60 11.07 -18.09
CA ALA A 288 2.07 12.16 -17.30
C ALA A 288 3.17 12.79 -16.43
N ALA A 289 3.02 14.08 -16.12
CA ALA A 289 3.89 14.76 -15.16
C ALA A 289 3.65 14.24 -13.74
N LEU A 290 4.72 14.10 -12.98
CA LEU A 290 4.75 13.78 -11.55
C LEU A 290 5.65 14.78 -10.85
N PRO A 291 5.16 15.99 -10.53
CA PRO A 291 5.94 16.99 -9.81
C PRO A 291 6.15 16.59 -8.33
N PRO A 292 7.14 17.18 -7.64
CA PRO A 292 7.31 16.98 -6.20
C PRO A 292 6.04 17.30 -5.39
N GLY A 293 5.66 16.40 -4.49
CA GLY A 293 4.41 16.45 -3.72
C GLY A 293 3.20 15.84 -4.44
N ALA A 294 3.37 15.25 -5.63
CA ALA A 294 2.37 14.43 -6.29
C ALA A 294 2.62 12.93 -6.04
N ALA A 295 1.62 12.11 -6.33
CA ALA A 295 1.73 10.66 -6.24
C ALA A 295 1.12 9.98 -7.47
N LEU A 296 1.76 8.90 -7.92
CA LEU A 296 1.12 7.91 -8.79
C LEU A 296 0.27 6.98 -7.92
N ILE A 297 -0.97 6.74 -8.32
CA ILE A 297 -1.87 5.77 -7.70
C ILE A 297 -2.33 4.80 -8.79
N MET A 298 -2.15 3.51 -8.56
CA MET A 298 -2.72 2.45 -9.37
C MET A 298 -3.56 1.52 -8.51
N HIS A 299 -4.73 1.12 -8.97
CA HIS A 299 -5.61 0.20 -8.23
C HIS A 299 -6.43 -0.70 -9.16
N SER A 300 -6.86 -1.85 -8.64
CA SER A 300 -7.85 -2.72 -9.29
C SER A 300 -9.24 -2.11 -9.26
N ASP A 301 -10.19 -2.70 -9.97
CA ASP A 301 -11.57 -2.21 -9.98
C ASP A 301 -12.36 -2.54 -8.71
N GLY A 302 -11.75 -3.26 -7.75
CA GLY A 302 -12.20 -3.38 -6.36
C GLY A 302 -12.22 -2.05 -5.60
N LEU A 303 -11.48 -1.03 -6.10
CA LEU A 303 -11.54 0.33 -5.60
C LEU A 303 -12.30 1.24 -6.58
N SER A 304 -13.15 2.10 -6.02
CA SER A 304 -13.81 3.18 -6.75
C SER A 304 -12.81 4.26 -7.18
N ASP A 305 -12.90 4.71 -8.43
CA ASP A 305 -12.11 5.81 -9.01
C ASP A 305 -12.74 7.20 -8.81
N ARG A 306 -13.83 7.29 -8.01
CA ARG A 306 -14.64 8.50 -7.89
C ARG A 306 -14.09 9.57 -6.94
N TRP A 307 -13.11 9.21 -6.11
CA TRP A 307 -12.50 10.14 -5.16
C TRP A 307 -11.59 11.15 -5.86
N LYS A 308 -11.38 12.30 -5.23
CA LYS A 308 -10.51 13.37 -5.74
C LYS A 308 -9.38 13.64 -4.73
N PRO A 309 -8.17 14.03 -5.17
CA PRO A 309 -7.12 14.43 -4.24
C PRO A 309 -7.55 15.53 -3.26
N ALA A 310 -8.43 16.45 -3.69
CA ALA A 310 -9.01 17.48 -2.84
C ALA A 310 -9.87 16.93 -1.67
N ASP A 311 -10.36 15.69 -1.76
CA ASP A 311 -11.03 15.01 -0.64
C ASP A 311 -10.05 14.66 0.49
N PHE A 312 -8.74 14.67 0.22
CA PHE A 312 -7.67 14.27 1.13
C PHE A 312 -6.56 15.32 1.23
N PRO A 313 -6.82 16.50 1.84
CA PRO A 313 -5.82 17.53 2.01
C PRO A 313 -4.57 17.03 2.74
N GLY A 314 -3.38 17.29 2.19
CA GLY A 314 -2.11 16.91 2.82
C GLY A 314 -1.73 15.44 2.68
N LEU A 315 -2.57 14.60 2.06
CA LEU A 315 -2.34 13.15 2.01
C LEU A 315 -0.97 12.77 1.43
N PHE A 316 -0.55 13.40 0.32
CA PHE A 316 0.71 13.08 -0.35
C PHE A 316 1.97 13.59 0.37
N ALA A 317 1.83 14.18 1.57
CA ALA A 317 2.96 14.44 2.45
C ALA A 317 3.29 13.24 3.38
N HIS A 318 2.43 12.22 3.41
CA HIS A 318 2.59 11.04 4.26
C HIS A 318 3.31 9.87 3.56
N ASP A 319 3.67 8.86 4.34
CA ASP A 319 4.18 7.57 3.86
C ASP A 319 3.21 6.93 2.85
N SER A 320 3.76 6.29 1.83
CA SER A 320 2.99 5.62 0.77
C SER A 320 1.94 4.65 1.32
N SER A 321 2.20 4.01 2.47
CA SER A 321 1.24 3.11 3.12
C SER A 321 0.05 3.85 3.73
N ILE A 322 0.24 5.06 4.26
CA ILE A 322 -0.85 5.92 4.73
C ILE A 322 -1.67 6.42 3.54
N VAL A 323 -1.01 6.83 2.46
CA VAL A 323 -1.70 7.24 1.22
C VAL A 323 -2.56 6.10 0.68
N ALA A 324 -1.97 4.92 0.54
CA ALA A 324 -2.67 3.72 0.13
C ALA A 324 -3.86 3.41 1.05
N ALA A 325 -3.63 3.35 2.37
CA ALA A 325 -4.66 3.04 3.35
C ALA A 325 -5.81 4.05 3.37
N GLN A 326 -5.54 5.35 3.29
CA GLN A 326 -6.58 6.39 3.32
C GLN A 326 -7.48 6.34 2.09
N ILE A 327 -6.90 6.09 0.91
CA ILE A 327 -7.68 5.89 -0.31
C ILE A 327 -8.46 4.58 -0.19
N PHE A 328 -7.82 3.51 0.30
CA PHE A 328 -8.43 2.20 0.46
C PHE A 328 -9.65 2.22 1.38
N SER A 329 -9.59 2.91 2.53
CA SER A 329 -10.70 2.97 3.49
C SER A 329 -11.97 3.60 2.90
N GLN A 330 -11.81 4.52 1.96
CA GLN A 330 -12.91 5.27 1.33
C GLN A 330 -13.35 4.66 -0.01
N ALA A 331 -12.42 4.07 -0.76
CA ALA A 331 -12.67 3.60 -2.13
C ALA A 331 -12.96 2.10 -2.23
N ALA A 332 -12.49 1.27 -1.28
CA ALA A 332 -12.67 -0.18 -1.30
C ALA A 332 -14.05 -0.60 -0.74
N VAL A 333 -15.11 -0.04 -1.32
CA VAL A 333 -16.52 -0.28 -0.93
C VAL A 333 -17.17 -1.40 -1.73
N ARG A 334 -16.49 -1.92 -2.75
CA ARG A 334 -17.01 -2.99 -3.61
C ARG A 334 -16.78 -4.35 -2.96
N ARG A 335 -17.66 -5.30 -3.30
CA ARG A 335 -17.54 -6.69 -2.88
C ARG A 335 -16.68 -7.44 -3.89
N ASP A 336 -15.39 -7.17 -3.84
CA ASP A 336 -14.38 -7.76 -4.72
C ASP A 336 -13.03 -7.87 -4.00
N ASP A 337 -12.08 -8.57 -4.63
CA ASP A 337 -10.66 -8.39 -4.36
C ASP A 337 -10.31 -6.90 -4.55
N ALA A 338 -9.47 -6.36 -3.67
CA ALA A 338 -9.14 -4.95 -3.68
C ALA A 338 -7.65 -4.74 -3.48
N GLY A 339 -7.03 -4.03 -4.41
CA GLY A 339 -5.60 -3.78 -4.40
C GLY A 339 -5.24 -2.38 -4.86
N ILE A 340 -4.25 -1.79 -4.22
CA ILE A 340 -3.73 -0.45 -4.52
C ILE A 340 -2.20 -0.47 -4.39
N VAL A 341 -1.52 0.29 -5.24
CA VAL A 341 -0.11 0.64 -5.08
C VAL A 341 0.08 2.12 -5.39
N VAL A 342 0.90 2.77 -4.56
CA VAL A 342 1.15 4.21 -4.61
C VAL A 342 2.66 4.43 -4.70
N ALA A 343 3.07 5.43 -5.49
CA ALA A 343 4.41 6.02 -5.43
C ALA A 343 4.30 7.53 -5.20
N VAL A 344 4.77 8.01 -4.06
CA VAL A 344 4.76 9.41 -3.66
C VAL A 344 6.10 10.04 -4.01
N HIS A 345 6.09 11.06 -4.88
CA HIS A 345 7.27 11.88 -5.11
C HIS A 345 7.35 12.92 -4.00
N ARG A 346 8.26 12.71 -3.05
CA ARG A 346 8.41 13.57 -1.88
C ARG A 346 8.96 14.93 -2.27
N ARG A 347 8.51 15.96 -1.54
CA ARG A 347 9.17 17.27 -1.60
C ARG A 347 10.54 17.15 -0.91
N PRO A 348 11.59 17.75 -1.50
CA PRO A 348 12.93 17.74 -0.93
C PRO A 348 12.98 18.45 0.43
#